data_AF-A0A9E5K8L6-F1
#
_entry.id   AF-A0A9E5K8L6-F1
#
_cell.length_a   1.000
_cell.length_b   1.000
_cell.length_c   1.000
_cell.angle_alpha   90.00
_cell.angle_beta   90.00
_cell.angle_gamma   90.00
#
_symmetry.space_group_name_H-M   'P 1'
#
loop_
_entity.id
_entity.type
_entity.pdbx_description
1 polymer ?
#
loop_
_entity_poly.entity_id
_entity_poly.type
_entity_poly.pdbx_seq_one_letter_code
_entity_poly.pdbx_strand_id
1 'polypeptide(L)'
;YPPSIVFWRMNNGKSFYPTLLGSISAALIALAAAYVASEVPLIWQLLGGLAALLLLAHLILNIKVYKGLFQKRTTKLGLQTAINALLVFSIIVVVNLIVGNYDIKTDITKNKIHTLSEQSVKILEGLKSEVYLKAFVNPTQVQELENIFSKYTYHSKNLKREFVDVDKDPLSVQKYNIRTAGTVVVESGDRNVRIENISGPDDPKLEEKLTNAIIAVTKGGKKKLYCLSGHGERLVSDTGREGFSDIKTALENGRYEVQDLSILEKGEIPADAEIVMVAGPKTEFMAQEYQALEKFLKAGGKMLFMVEPTSPKSVRDFLLKFGADWKPKKVVLETNSLQQLAGGNPLTPIVTSYDRNHEITRDSKQLTLFPISTPVEKAANIPEGETVTSLFSSSAKSLETDLQGDKVKVNQATDRKGPLSLALAISSP
;
A
#
# COMPACT_ATOMS: atom_id res chain seq x y z
N TYR A 1 56.44 18.82 75.01
CA TYR A 1 55.47 19.68 74.31
C TYR A 1 54.27 18.82 73.90
N PRO A 2 53.04 19.26 74.23
CA PRO A 2 51.80 18.46 74.21
C PRO A 2 51.13 18.52 72.81
N PRO A 3 49.82 18.23 72.57
CA PRO A 3 48.80 17.39 73.26
C PRO A 3 47.96 16.48 72.31
N SER A 4 47.12 15.64 72.94
CA SER A 4 45.72 15.26 72.58
C SER A 4 45.40 14.54 71.27
N ILE A 5 44.76 13.37 71.36
CA ILE A 5 43.56 13.00 70.58
C ILE A 5 42.70 12.00 71.37
N VAL A 6 41.40 12.27 71.34
CA VAL A 6 40.27 11.61 71.98
C VAL A 6 40.05 10.20 71.39
N PHE A 7 39.96 9.16 72.23
CA PHE A 7 39.49 7.84 71.80
C PHE A 7 37.97 7.74 71.94
N TRP A 8 37.28 7.81 70.80
CA TRP A 8 35.87 7.43 70.69
C TRP A 8 35.78 5.90 70.56
N ARG A 9 35.17 5.25 71.54
CA ARG A 9 34.98 3.79 71.61
C ARG A 9 33.86 3.39 70.63
N MET A 10 34.22 3.02 69.41
CA MET A 10 33.28 2.49 68.42
C MET A 10 32.91 1.03 68.77
N ASN A 11 31.62 0.84 68.98
CA ASN A 11 30.95 -0.41 69.30
C ASN A 11 30.94 -1.35 68.07
N ASN A 12 31.28 -2.62 68.29
CA ASN A 12 31.40 -3.68 67.27
C ASN A 12 30.05 -4.02 66.61
N GLY A 13 29.73 -3.35 65.50
CA GLY A 13 28.66 -3.72 64.57
C GLY A 13 29.10 -4.84 63.63
N LYS A 14 28.80 -6.08 64.02
CA LYS A 14 29.13 -7.33 63.30
C LYS A 14 28.60 -7.34 61.85
N SER A 15 29.53 -7.36 60.90
CA SER A 15 29.55 -8.05 59.58
C SER A 15 28.23 -8.26 58.81
N PHE A 16 27.38 -7.23 58.66
CA PHE A 16 26.11 -7.33 57.93
C PHE A 16 26.24 -7.27 56.39
N TYR A 17 27.15 -6.44 55.86
CA TYR A 17 27.30 -6.22 54.42
C TYR A 17 28.12 -7.29 53.65
N PRO A 18 29.18 -7.92 54.21
CA PRO A 18 29.99 -8.85 53.43
C PRO A 18 29.27 -10.16 53.08
N THR A 19 28.31 -10.61 53.88
CA THR A 19 27.62 -11.89 53.68
C THR A 19 26.49 -11.83 52.66
N LEU A 20 25.73 -10.72 52.63
CA LEU A 20 24.67 -10.49 51.64
C LEU A 20 25.26 -10.15 50.26
N LEU A 21 26.29 -9.30 50.21
CA LEU A 21 27.01 -9.07 48.96
C LEU A 21 27.71 -10.35 48.48
N GLY A 22 28.31 -11.14 49.37
CA GLY A 22 28.96 -12.40 49.00
C GLY A 22 28.01 -13.40 48.36
N SER A 23 26.76 -13.48 48.82
CA SER A 23 25.75 -14.40 48.27
C SER A 23 25.15 -13.91 46.93
N ILE A 24 24.99 -12.60 46.75
CA ILE A 24 24.57 -12.01 45.47
C ILE A 24 25.68 -12.17 44.42
N SER A 25 26.95 -11.93 44.79
CA SER A 25 28.10 -12.13 43.90
C SER A 25 28.23 -13.60 43.47
N ALA A 26 28.07 -14.54 44.40
CA ALA A 26 28.10 -15.97 44.09
C ALA A 26 26.97 -16.41 43.15
N ALA A 27 25.75 -15.87 43.34
CA ALA A 27 24.61 -16.15 42.47
C ALA A 27 24.80 -15.58 41.06
N LEU A 28 25.37 -14.39 40.93
CA LEU A 28 25.67 -13.77 39.63
C LEU A 28 26.78 -14.51 38.89
N ILE A 29 27.82 -14.97 39.59
CA ILE A 29 28.89 -15.80 39.01
C ILE A 29 28.32 -17.15 38.55
N ALA A 30 27.42 -17.76 39.31
CA ALA A 30 26.76 -19.00 38.92
C ALA A 30 25.83 -18.83 37.70
N LEU A 31 25.09 -17.71 37.61
CA LEU A 31 24.25 -17.41 36.45
C LEU A 31 25.09 -17.12 35.19
N ALA A 32 26.18 -16.38 35.34
CA ALA A 32 27.12 -16.10 34.26
C ALA A 32 27.81 -17.38 33.77
N ALA A 33 28.22 -18.27 34.69
CA ALA A 33 28.77 -19.57 34.36
C ALA A 33 27.75 -20.48 33.64
N ALA A 34 26.46 -20.43 34.03
CA ALA A 34 25.38 -21.18 33.38
C ALA A 34 25.01 -20.62 32.00
N TYR A 35 25.08 -19.31 31.79
CA TYR A 35 24.83 -18.65 30.50
C TYR A 35 25.92 -18.94 29.46
N VAL A 36 27.17 -19.12 29.90
CA VAL A 36 28.31 -19.46 29.04
C VAL A 36 28.38 -20.98 28.75
N ALA A 37 27.55 -21.80 29.41
CA ALA A 37 27.63 -23.27 29.38
C ALA A 37 27.05 -23.96 28.13
N SER A 38 26.79 -23.24 27.04
CA SER A 38 26.36 -23.87 25.78
C SER A 38 27.51 -24.28 24.84
N GLU A 39 28.79 -24.00 25.18
CA GLU A 39 29.93 -24.22 24.26
C GLU A 39 31.24 -24.74 24.93
N VAL A 40 31.27 -25.28 26.17
CA VAL A 40 32.55 -25.57 26.89
C VAL A 40 32.56 -26.91 27.68
N PRO A 41 33.71 -27.64 27.84
CA PRO A 41 33.78 -29.04 28.33
C PRO A 41 33.32 -29.34 29.77
N LEU A 42 33.11 -30.65 30.05
CA LEU A 42 32.63 -31.30 31.29
C LEU A 42 33.12 -30.70 32.64
N ILE A 43 34.31 -30.09 32.65
CA ILE A 43 34.91 -29.44 33.83
C ILE A 43 34.02 -28.30 34.37
N TRP A 44 33.35 -27.53 33.51
CA TRP A 44 32.51 -26.41 33.95
C TRP A 44 31.17 -26.85 34.55
N GLN A 45 30.65 -28.01 34.14
CA GLN A 45 29.46 -28.61 34.76
C GLN A 45 29.75 -29.10 36.18
N LEU A 46 30.93 -29.69 36.38
CA LEU A 46 31.39 -30.14 37.71
C LEU A 46 31.64 -28.96 38.65
N LEU A 47 32.25 -27.87 38.15
CA LEU A 47 32.43 -26.64 38.93
C LEU A 47 31.09 -25.97 39.30
N GLY A 48 30.12 -25.97 38.39
CA GLY A 48 28.76 -25.51 38.67
C GLY A 48 28.05 -26.34 39.74
N GLY A 49 28.20 -27.68 39.68
CA GLY A 49 27.68 -28.59 40.71
C GLY A 49 28.30 -28.36 42.10
N LEU A 50 29.62 -28.14 42.15
CA LEU A 50 30.32 -27.83 43.41
C LEU A 50 29.88 -26.48 43.99
N ALA A 51 29.71 -25.47 43.15
CA ALA A 51 29.20 -24.16 43.57
C ALA A 51 27.77 -24.27 44.15
N ALA A 52 26.90 -25.05 43.52
CA ALA A 52 25.54 -25.29 44.01
C ALA A 52 25.53 -26.00 45.38
N LEU A 53 26.40 -26.99 45.59
CA LEU A 53 26.54 -27.70 46.87
C LEU A 53 27.05 -26.78 47.99
N LEU A 54 28.02 -25.91 47.71
CA LEU A 54 28.52 -24.93 48.68
C LEU A 54 27.45 -23.89 49.04
N LEU A 55 26.63 -23.49 48.07
CA LEU A 55 25.54 -22.54 48.27
C LEU A 55 24.42 -23.17 49.11
N LEU A 56 24.07 -24.44 48.86
CA LEU A 56 23.17 -25.23 49.71
C LEU A 56 23.69 -25.39 51.14
N ALA A 57 24.97 -25.73 51.31
CA ALA A 57 25.60 -25.84 52.62
C ALA A 57 25.56 -24.50 53.38
N HIS A 58 25.82 -23.39 52.70
CA HIS A 58 25.75 -22.05 53.27
C HIS A 58 24.33 -21.68 53.74
N LEU A 59 23.31 -22.01 52.93
CA LEU A 59 21.89 -21.79 53.27
C LEU A 59 21.45 -22.62 54.49
N ILE A 60 21.87 -23.88 54.57
CA ILE A 60 21.54 -24.78 55.69
C ILE A 60 22.22 -24.32 56.99
N LEU A 61 23.51 -23.98 56.93
CA LEU A 61 24.28 -23.55 58.11
C LEU A 61 23.77 -22.22 58.69
N ASN A 62 23.21 -21.35 57.86
CA ASN A 62 22.73 -20.03 58.28
C ASN A 62 21.20 -19.95 58.47
N ILE A 63 20.49 -21.09 58.46
CA ILE A 63 19.01 -21.15 58.52
C ILE A 63 18.41 -20.50 59.77
N LYS A 64 19.14 -20.47 60.90
CA LYS A 64 18.72 -19.79 62.14
C LYS A 64 18.80 -18.27 62.04
N VAL A 65 19.75 -17.73 61.28
CA VAL A 65 19.89 -16.28 61.02
C VAL A 65 18.76 -15.82 60.09
N TYR A 66 18.42 -16.61 59.06
CA TYR A 66 17.30 -16.32 58.18
C TYR A 66 15.94 -16.39 58.89
N LYS A 67 15.73 -17.35 59.81
CA LYS A 67 14.51 -17.41 60.64
C LYS A 67 14.31 -16.17 61.53
N GLY A 68 15.40 -15.54 62.01
CA GLY A 68 15.33 -14.29 62.79
C GLY A 68 15.02 -13.03 61.96
N LEU A 69 15.32 -13.05 60.65
CA LEU A 69 15.06 -11.94 59.72
C LEU A 69 13.59 -11.83 59.28
N PHE A 70 12.82 -12.92 59.34
CA PHE A 70 11.41 -12.98 58.93
C PHE A 70 10.41 -12.31 59.91
N GLN A 71 10.86 -11.86 61.09
CA GLN A 71 9.99 -11.26 62.10
C GLN A 71 9.91 -9.72 62.07
N LYS A 72 10.69 -9.00 61.24
CA LYS A 72 10.63 -7.52 61.16
C LYS A 72 9.84 -7.03 59.94
N ARG A 73 8.93 -6.05 60.15
CA ARG A 73 8.06 -5.47 59.10
C ARG A 73 8.81 -4.83 57.94
N THR A 74 10.02 -4.33 58.15
CA THR A 74 10.86 -3.70 57.11
C THR A 74 11.42 -4.71 56.10
N THR A 75 11.57 -5.99 56.48
CA THR A 75 12.08 -7.06 55.59
C THR A 75 11.04 -7.55 54.58
N LYS A 76 9.73 -7.43 54.88
CA LYS A 76 8.66 -7.85 53.96
C LYS A 76 8.61 -6.98 52.70
N LEU A 77 8.80 -5.67 52.84
CA LEU A 77 8.87 -4.73 51.70
C LEU A 77 10.12 -4.96 50.85
N GLY A 78 11.29 -5.21 51.46
CA GLY A 78 12.52 -5.52 50.73
C GLY A 78 12.46 -6.84 49.95
N LEU A 79 11.84 -7.87 50.54
CA LEU A 79 11.65 -9.17 49.88
C LEU A 79 10.69 -9.06 48.69
N GLN A 80 9.62 -8.27 48.81
CA GLN A 80 8.66 -8.05 47.74
C GLN A 80 9.28 -7.28 46.57
N THR A 81 10.13 -6.29 46.85
CA THR A 81 10.92 -5.59 45.83
C THR A 81 11.92 -6.51 45.14
N ALA A 82 12.59 -7.39 45.90
CA ALA A 82 13.53 -8.38 45.34
C ALA A 82 12.82 -9.41 44.45
N ILE A 83 11.63 -9.89 44.86
CA ILE A 83 10.81 -10.81 44.05
C ILE A 83 10.35 -10.12 42.76
N ASN A 84 9.90 -8.87 42.82
CA ASN A 84 9.50 -8.12 41.62
C ASN A 84 10.67 -7.84 40.68
N ALA A 85 11.85 -7.48 41.23
CA ALA A 85 13.05 -7.29 40.43
C ALA A 85 13.48 -8.59 39.74
N LEU A 86 13.41 -9.72 40.45
CA LEU A 86 13.69 -11.05 39.89
C LEU A 86 12.68 -11.40 38.79
N LEU A 87 11.39 -11.11 38.99
CA LEU A 87 10.34 -11.38 38.01
C LEU A 87 10.54 -10.58 36.72
N VAL A 88 10.85 -9.28 36.83
CA VAL A 88 11.16 -8.44 35.66
C VAL A 88 12.40 -8.95 34.94
N PHE A 89 13.45 -9.34 35.69
CA PHE A 89 14.65 -9.91 35.11
C PHE A 89 14.37 -11.24 34.38
N SER A 90 13.57 -12.13 34.97
CA SER A 90 13.15 -13.38 34.33
C SER A 90 12.34 -13.14 33.05
N ILE A 91 11.44 -12.16 33.04
CA ILE A 91 10.70 -11.78 31.83
C ILE A 91 11.66 -11.29 30.74
N ILE A 92 12.64 -10.44 31.08
CA ILE A 92 13.63 -9.95 30.12
C ILE A 92 14.44 -11.11 29.52
N VAL A 93 14.88 -12.07 30.34
CA VAL A 93 15.62 -13.24 29.87
C VAL A 93 14.75 -14.11 28.95
N VAL A 94 13.49 -14.38 29.32
CA VAL A 94 12.57 -15.16 28.48
C VAL A 94 12.28 -14.46 27.16
N VAL A 95 12.02 -13.14 27.18
CA VAL A 95 11.82 -12.34 25.97
C VAL A 95 13.07 -12.39 25.09
N ASN A 96 14.27 -12.25 25.68
CA ASN A 96 15.52 -12.30 24.93
C ASN A 96 15.77 -13.69 24.32
N LEU A 97 15.47 -14.78 25.04
CA LEU A 97 15.56 -16.15 24.52
C LEU A 97 14.56 -16.41 23.39
N ILE A 98 13.35 -15.86 23.46
CA ILE A 98 12.35 -15.96 22.39
C ILE A 98 12.81 -15.15 21.17
N VAL A 99 13.26 -13.91 21.37
CA VAL A 99 13.74 -13.03 20.29
C VAL A 99 15.02 -13.56 19.63
N GLY A 100 15.91 -14.22 20.39
CA GLY A 100 17.15 -14.78 19.87
C GLY A 100 16.97 -16.10 19.12
N ASN A 101 15.96 -16.91 19.46
CA ASN A 101 15.75 -18.24 18.88
C ASN A 101 14.59 -18.34 17.89
N TYR A 102 13.73 -17.32 17.80
CA TYR A 102 12.68 -17.24 16.79
C TYR A 102 12.91 -16.04 15.89
N ASP A 103 13.05 -16.31 14.59
CA ASP A 103 13.08 -15.30 13.53
C ASP A 103 11.64 -14.76 13.30
N ILE A 104 11.06 -14.11 14.33
CA ILE A 104 9.73 -13.48 14.26
C ILE A 104 9.84 -12.21 13.42
N LYS A 105 9.93 -12.39 12.10
CA LYS A 105 9.80 -11.32 11.10
C LYS A 105 8.32 -11.00 10.84
N THR A 106 7.56 -10.74 11.91
CA THR A 106 6.23 -10.15 11.78
C THR A 106 6.34 -8.66 12.08
N ASP A 107 6.35 -7.90 10.99
CA ASP A 107 6.75 -6.50 10.89
C ASP A 107 5.85 -5.57 11.74
N ILE A 108 6.37 -5.08 12.87
CA ILE A 108 5.77 -3.99 13.66
C ILE A 108 6.40 -2.65 13.21
N THR A 109 6.48 -2.41 11.90
CA THR A 109 6.70 -1.07 11.37
C THR A 109 5.58 -0.66 10.42
N LYS A 110 5.03 0.52 10.67
CA LYS A 110 3.80 1.06 10.05
C LYS A 110 3.96 1.40 8.56
N ASN A 111 5.11 1.08 7.94
CA ASN A 111 5.49 1.57 6.61
C ASN A 111 5.67 0.52 5.52
N LYS A 112 5.41 -0.78 5.71
CA LYS A 112 5.34 -1.80 4.61
C LYS A 112 6.48 -1.74 3.54
N ILE A 113 7.65 -1.16 3.82
CA ILE A 113 8.67 -0.86 2.78
C ILE A 113 9.35 -2.17 2.29
N HIS A 114 9.13 -3.28 3.00
CA HIS A 114 9.78 -4.56 2.69
C HIS A 114 8.84 -5.64 2.14
N THR A 115 7.54 -5.37 1.95
CA THR A 115 6.57 -6.35 1.42
C THR A 115 5.98 -5.87 0.09
N LEU A 116 5.71 -6.80 -0.82
CA LEU A 116 5.04 -6.48 -2.09
C LEU A 116 3.61 -6.03 -1.81
N SER A 117 3.07 -5.16 -2.66
CA SER A 117 1.67 -4.78 -2.60
C SER A 117 0.75 -6.00 -2.87
N GLU A 118 -0.45 -5.97 -2.28
CA GLU A 118 -1.45 -7.03 -2.47
C GLU A 118 -1.83 -7.23 -3.94
N GLN A 119 -1.72 -6.18 -4.76
CA GLN A 119 -1.97 -6.24 -6.20
C GLN A 119 -0.87 -7.04 -6.91
N SER A 120 0.39 -6.76 -6.61
CA SER A 120 1.54 -7.50 -7.15
C SER A 120 1.46 -8.98 -6.78
N VAL A 121 1.14 -9.30 -5.52
CA VAL A 121 0.99 -10.70 -5.05
C VAL A 121 -0.10 -11.43 -5.85
N LYS A 122 -1.28 -10.83 -6.03
CA LYS A 122 -2.36 -11.44 -6.83
C LYS A 122 -1.94 -11.73 -8.28
N ILE A 123 -1.14 -10.86 -8.88
CA ILE A 123 -0.62 -11.06 -10.24
C ILE A 123 0.35 -12.24 -10.27
N LEU A 124 1.24 -12.32 -9.29
CA LEU A 124 2.27 -13.38 -9.19
C LEU A 124 1.66 -14.77 -8.95
N GLU A 125 0.69 -14.86 -8.04
CA GLU A 125 -0.04 -16.11 -7.76
C GLU A 125 -0.88 -16.57 -8.96
N GLY A 126 -1.35 -15.62 -9.79
CA GLY A 126 -2.11 -15.89 -11.00
C GLY A 126 -1.29 -16.29 -12.23
N LEU A 127 0.05 -16.37 -12.14
CA LEU A 127 0.92 -16.69 -13.26
C LEU A 127 0.75 -18.15 -13.71
N LYS A 128 0.31 -18.35 -14.96
CA LYS A 128 0.17 -19.67 -15.59
C LYS A 128 1.35 -20.06 -16.47
N SER A 129 2.05 -19.08 -17.04
CA SER A 129 3.22 -19.28 -17.90
C SER A 129 4.51 -18.97 -17.13
N GLU A 130 5.61 -19.60 -17.54
CA GLU A 130 6.92 -19.27 -16.98
C GLU A 130 7.35 -17.86 -17.40
N VAL A 131 7.90 -17.11 -16.45
CA VAL A 131 8.41 -15.74 -16.63
C VAL A 131 9.83 -15.66 -16.10
N TYR A 132 10.74 -15.05 -16.84
CA TYR A 132 12.14 -14.84 -16.47
C TYR A 132 12.42 -13.37 -16.20
N LEU A 133 12.98 -13.05 -15.03
CA LEU A 133 13.57 -11.76 -14.71
C LEU A 133 15.09 -11.83 -14.95
N LYS A 134 15.55 -11.36 -16.11
CA LYS A 134 16.97 -11.35 -16.50
C LYS A 134 17.57 -9.98 -16.24
N ALA A 135 18.37 -9.85 -15.19
CA ALA A 135 19.06 -8.61 -14.85
C ALA A 135 20.45 -8.56 -15.51
N PHE A 136 20.65 -7.59 -16.40
CA PHE A 136 21.93 -7.30 -17.05
C PHE A 136 22.68 -6.28 -16.22
N VAL A 137 23.54 -6.77 -15.34
CA VAL A 137 24.15 -5.98 -14.27
C VAL A 137 25.61 -6.36 -14.02
N ASN A 138 26.35 -5.44 -13.42
CA ASN A 138 27.67 -5.72 -12.89
C ASN A 138 27.57 -6.50 -11.57
N PRO A 139 28.60 -7.27 -11.16
CA PRO A 139 28.57 -8.07 -9.93
C PRO A 139 28.18 -7.32 -8.66
N THR A 140 28.50 -6.02 -8.58
CA THR A 140 28.16 -5.15 -7.44
C THR A 140 26.66 -4.87 -7.31
N GLN A 141 25.92 -4.88 -8.42
CA GLN A 141 24.48 -4.58 -8.48
C GLN A 141 23.59 -5.82 -8.29
N VAL A 142 24.18 -7.03 -8.34
CA VAL A 142 23.43 -8.29 -8.15
C VAL A 142 22.76 -8.33 -6.79
N GLN A 143 23.49 -7.97 -5.73
CA GLN A 143 22.99 -8.04 -4.35
C GLN A 143 21.78 -7.13 -4.11
N GLU A 144 21.73 -6.00 -4.81
CA GLU A 144 20.65 -5.02 -4.70
C GLU A 144 19.34 -5.55 -5.31
N LEU A 145 19.41 -6.09 -6.53
CA LEU A 145 18.24 -6.65 -7.23
C LEU A 145 17.79 -7.99 -6.65
N GLU A 146 18.71 -8.75 -6.05
CA GLU A 146 18.43 -10.04 -5.42
C GLU A 146 17.35 -9.95 -4.33
N ASN A 147 17.38 -8.86 -3.54
CA ASN A 147 16.42 -8.63 -2.47
C ASN A 147 14.97 -8.43 -2.96
N ILE A 148 14.78 -7.79 -4.12
CA ILE A 148 13.44 -7.62 -4.69
C ILE A 148 13.02 -8.84 -5.50
N PHE A 149 13.93 -9.43 -6.29
CA PHE A 149 13.61 -10.60 -7.10
C PHE A 149 13.25 -11.80 -6.24
N SER A 150 13.93 -12.00 -5.11
CA SER A 150 13.58 -13.07 -4.15
C SER A 150 12.14 -12.98 -3.69
N LYS A 151 11.66 -11.78 -3.33
CA LYS A 151 10.25 -11.55 -2.92
C LYS A 151 9.29 -11.96 -4.03
N TYR A 152 9.59 -11.58 -5.26
CA TYR A 152 8.77 -11.94 -6.41
C TYR A 152 8.75 -13.46 -6.66
N THR A 153 9.91 -14.12 -6.65
CA THR A 153 10.02 -15.59 -6.83
C THR A 153 9.43 -16.39 -5.66
N TYR A 154 9.34 -15.80 -4.47
CA TYR A 154 8.69 -16.42 -3.31
C TYR A 154 7.18 -16.62 -3.52
N HIS A 155 6.51 -15.65 -4.15
CA HIS A 155 5.07 -15.70 -4.41
C HIS A 155 4.68 -16.48 -5.67
N SER A 156 5.63 -16.84 -6.54
CA SER A 156 5.32 -17.62 -7.75
C SER A 156 6.47 -18.51 -8.20
N LYS A 157 6.21 -19.81 -8.26
CA LYS A 157 7.15 -20.82 -8.79
C LYS A 157 7.37 -20.70 -10.29
N ASN A 158 6.42 -20.08 -11.00
CA ASN A 158 6.50 -19.84 -12.44
C ASN A 158 7.38 -18.62 -12.77
N LEU A 159 7.84 -17.88 -11.76
CA LEU A 159 8.77 -16.79 -11.94
C LEU A 159 10.19 -17.24 -11.61
N LYS A 160 11.09 -17.10 -12.57
CA LYS A 160 12.52 -17.40 -12.46
C LYS A 160 13.31 -16.10 -12.56
N ARG A 161 14.50 -16.09 -11.98
CA ARG A 161 15.42 -14.95 -12.00
C ARG A 161 16.78 -15.39 -12.50
N GLU A 162 17.44 -14.51 -13.23
CA GLU A 162 18.75 -14.76 -13.84
C GLU A 162 19.54 -13.45 -13.80
N PHE A 163 20.81 -13.53 -13.40
CA PHE A 163 21.73 -12.40 -13.42
C PHE A 163 22.75 -12.64 -14.52
N VAL A 164 22.76 -11.74 -15.51
CA VAL A 164 23.64 -11.80 -16.66
C VAL A 164 24.71 -10.72 -16.49
N ASP A 165 25.95 -11.15 -16.38
CA ASP A 165 27.11 -10.27 -16.31
C ASP A 165 27.39 -9.71 -17.71
N VAL A 166 27.21 -8.40 -17.87
CA VAL A 166 27.31 -7.70 -19.17
C VAL A 166 28.71 -7.80 -19.79
N ASP A 167 29.74 -7.99 -18.97
CA ASP A 167 31.13 -8.10 -19.44
C ASP A 167 31.50 -9.52 -19.84
N LYS A 168 30.77 -10.53 -19.33
CA LYS A 168 31.06 -11.96 -19.59
C LYS A 168 30.14 -12.60 -20.62
N ASP A 169 28.95 -12.05 -20.87
CA ASP A 169 28.00 -12.58 -21.86
C ASP A 169 27.61 -11.53 -22.93
N PRO A 170 28.52 -11.21 -23.86
CA PRO A 170 28.27 -10.25 -24.93
C PRO A 170 27.19 -10.72 -25.91
N LEU A 171 26.96 -12.03 -26.04
CA LEU A 171 25.94 -12.59 -26.94
C LEU A 171 24.53 -12.30 -26.42
N SER A 172 24.29 -12.46 -25.11
CA SER A 172 23.01 -12.10 -24.50
C SER A 172 22.78 -10.58 -24.53
N VAL A 173 23.81 -9.77 -24.28
CA VAL A 173 23.76 -8.30 -24.39
C VAL A 173 23.32 -7.89 -25.80
N GLN A 174 23.88 -8.51 -26.85
CA GLN A 174 23.50 -8.25 -28.23
C GLN A 174 22.08 -8.75 -28.55
N LYS A 175 21.73 -9.97 -28.14
CA LYS A 175 20.39 -10.58 -28.36
C LYS A 175 19.26 -9.70 -27.83
N TYR A 176 19.44 -9.12 -26.64
CA TYR A 176 18.44 -8.27 -25.99
C TYR A 176 18.67 -6.77 -26.24
N ASN A 177 19.64 -6.41 -27.08
CA ASN A 177 20.01 -5.04 -27.44
C ASN A 177 20.21 -4.14 -26.20
N ILE A 178 20.94 -4.65 -25.21
CA ILE A 178 21.18 -3.99 -23.93
C ILE A 178 22.22 -2.88 -24.16
N ARG A 179 21.82 -1.64 -23.89
CA ARG A 179 22.66 -0.45 -24.09
C ARG A 179 23.25 0.11 -22.80
N THR A 180 22.64 -0.22 -21.67
CA THR A 180 22.97 0.32 -20.36
C THR A 180 22.99 -0.81 -19.34
N ALA A 181 24.05 -0.90 -18.52
CA ALA A 181 24.08 -1.77 -17.35
C ALA A 181 22.98 -1.35 -16.35
N GLY A 182 22.38 -2.29 -15.62
CA GLY A 182 21.20 -2.02 -14.80
C GLY A 182 19.87 -2.21 -15.53
N THR A 183 19.87 -2.87 -16.70
CA THR A 183 18.66 -3.18 -17.45
C THR A 183 18.10 -4.53 -17.01
N VAL A 184 16.81 -4.59 -16.71
CA VAL A 184 16.11 -5.86 -16.45
C VAL A 184 15.22 -6.20 -17.63
N VAL A 185 15.41 -7.39 -18.18
CA VAL A 185 14.55 -7.97 -19.21
C VAL A 185 13.60 -8.94 -18.56
N VAL A 186 12.30 -8.69 -18.67
CA VAL A 186 11.26 -9.63 -18.29
C VAL A 186 10.85 -10.39 -19.54
N GLU A 187 10.84 -11.73 -19.50
CA GLU A 187 10.60 -12.59 -20.66
C GLU A 187 9.58 -13.69 -20.34
N SER A 188 8.65 -14.00 -21.25
CA SER A 188 7.74 -15.15 -21.17
C SER A 188 7.38 -15.64 -22.56
N GLY A 189 7.83 -16.86 -22.90
CA GLY A 189 7.75 -17.38 -24.27
C GLY A 189 8.51 -16.47 -25.24
N ASP A 190 7.87 -16.08 -26.35
CA ASP A 190 8.48 -15.21 -27.37
C ASP A 190 8.40 -13.71 -27.04
N ARG A 191 7.78 -13.34 -25.91
CA ARG A 191 7.56 -11.94 -25.51
C ARG A 191 8.61 -11.51 -24.50
N ASN A 192 9.21 -10.34 -24.70
CA ASN A 192 10.07 -9.69 -23.71
C ASN A 192 9.75 -8.19 -23.56
N VAL A 193 9.99 -7.65 -22.37
CA VAL A 193 9.91 -6.23 -22.04
C VAL A 193 11.16 -5.84 -21.28
N ARG A 194 11.71 -4.66 -21.60
CA ARG A 194 12.95 -4.15 -21.00
C ARG A 194 12.65 -2.99 -20.07
N ILE A 195 13.22 -3.03 -18.88
CA ILE A 195 13.18 -1.96 -17.89
C ILE A 195 14.59 -1.40 -17.81
N GLU A 196 14.78 -0.22 -18.38
CA GLU A 196 16.06 0.49 -18.38
C GLU A 196 16.15 1.44 -17.16
N ASN A 197 17.37 1.81 -16.77
CA ASN A 197 17.65 2.80 -15.71
C ASN A 197 16.99 2.46 -14.36
N ILE A 198 17.21 1.24 -13.85
CA ILE A 198 16.81 0.92 -12.47
C ILE A 198 17.81 1.56 -11.52
N SER A 199 17.36 2.53 -10.72
CA SER A 199 18.20 3.28 -9.77
C SER A 199 18.63 2.48 -8.54
N GLY A 200 18.58 1.14 -8.61
CA GLY A 200 18.85 0.24 -7.50
C GLY A 200 17.60 -0.11 -6.67
N PRO A 201 17.78 -0.67 -5.47
CA PRO A 201 16.70 -1.23 -4.64
C PRO A 201 15.83 -0.16 -3.99
N ASP A 202 16.32 1.09 -3.96
CA ASP A 202 15.62 2.25 -3.41
C ASP A 202 14.74 2.98 -4.45
N ASP A 203 14.67 2.51 -5.71
CA ASP A 203 13.74 3.08 -6.69
C ASP A 203 12.29 2.81 -6.23
N PRO A 204 11.54 3.85 -5.82
CA PRO A 204 10.19 3.68 -5.28
C PRO A 204 9.19 3.14 -6.30
N LYS A 205 9.53 3.19 -7.60
CA LYS A 205 8.71 2.69 -8.71
C LYS A 205 9.17 1.33 -9.22
N LEU A 206 10.19 0.71 -8.62
CA LEU A 206 10.73 -0.55 -9.12
C LEU A 206 9.70 -1.69 -9.06
N GLU A 207 8.93 -1.77 -7.98
CA GLU A 207 7.84 -2.76 -7.88
C GLU A 207 6.79 -2.56 -8.98
N GLU A 208 6.36 -1.31 -9.19
CA GLU A 208 5.39 -0.96 -10.22
C GLU A 208 5.90 -1.35 -11.62
N LYS A 209 7.15 -0.98 -11.95
CA LYS A 209 7.80 -1.30 -13.22
C LYS A 209 7.90 -2.82 -13.45
N LEU A 210 8.36 -3.57 -12.45
CA LEU A 210 8.52 -5.03 -12.54
C LEU A 210 7.16 -5.73 -12.69
N THR A 211 6.19 -5.36 -11.86
CA THR A 211 4.84 -5.92 -11.91
C THR A 211 4.22 -5.66 -13.28
N ASN A 212 4.28 -4.42 -13.78
CA ASN A 212 3.74 -4.09 -15.10
C ASN A 212 4.41 -4.87 -16.24
N ALA A 213 5.73 -5.05 -16.19
CA ALA A 213 6.46 -5.84 -17.17
C ALA A 213 6.09 -7.33 -17.14
N ILE A 214 5.87 -7.92 -15.95
CA ILE A 214 5.37 -9.30 -15.81
C ILE A 214 3.98 -9.43 -16.44
N ILE A 215 3.08 -8.48 -16.19
CA ILE A 215 1.76 -8.49 -16.81
C ILE A 215 1.91 -8.39 -18.35
N ALA A 216 2.81 -7.52 -18.86
CA ALA A 216 3.08 -7.34 -20.29
C ALA A 216 3.45 -8.64 -21.00
N VAL A 217 4.43 -9.38 -20.46
CA VAL A 217 4.87 -10.61 -21.12
C VAL A 217 3.91 -11.77 -20.93
N THR A 218 3.01 -11.74 -19.95
CA THR A 218 2.06 -12.84 -19.69
C THR A 218 0.72 -12.64 -20.41
N LYS A 219 0.13 -11.45 -20.32
CA LYS A 219 -1.20 -11.15 -20.89
C LYS A 219 -1.19 -10.72 -22.36
N GLY A 220 -0.07 -10.26 -22.92
CA GLY A 220 0.03 -9.82 -24.31
C GLY A 220 -0.01 -8.29 -24.50
N GLY A 221 -0.23 -7.86 -25.74
CA GLY A 221 -0.01 -6.50 -26.25
C GLY A 221 -0.74 -5.36 -25.53
N LYS A 222 -0.42 -4.11 -25.91
CA LYS A 222 -1.05 -2.92 -25.36
C LYS A 222 -2.52 -2.87 -25.78
N LYS A 223 -3.40 -2.52 -24.85
CA LYS A 223 -4.81 -2.26 -25.15
C LYS A 223 -4.95 -0.86 -25.73
N LYS A 224 -5.67 -0.70 -26.83
CA LYS A 224 -5.88 0.64 -27.41
C LYS A 224 -7.07 1.34 -26.77
N LEU A 225 -6.80 2.53 -26.24
CA LEU A 225 -7.79 3.44 -25.70
C LEU A 225 -7.82 4.69 -26.57
N TYR A 226 -9.00 5.01 -27.10
CA TYR A 226 -9.22 6.19 -27.91
C TYR A 226 -9.97 7.26 -27.11
N CYS A 227 -9.43 8.46 -27.03
CA CYS A 227 -10.06 9.62 -26.40
C CYS A 227 -10.75 10.45 -27.47
N LEU A 228 -12.07 10.61 -27.36
CA LEU A 228 -12.84 11.37 -28.34
C LEU A 228 -12.42 12.85 -28.31
N SER A 229 -12.31 13.44 -29.50
CA SER A 229 -11.98 14.84 -29.71
C SER A 229 -12.84 15.44 -30.84
N GLY A 230 -12.97 16.76 -30.82
CA GLY A 230 -13.71 17.53 -31.83
C GLY A 230 -14.85 18.36 -31.25
N HIS A 231 -15.26 18.12 -30.01
CA HIS A 231 -16.46 18.71 -29.41
C HIS A 231 -16.17 19.45 -28.09
N GLY A 232 -14.90 19.76 -27.84
CA GLY A 232 -14.43 20.52 -26.67
C GLY A 232 -14.10 19.66 -25.46
N GLU A 233 -13.90 18.36 -25.65
CA GLU A 233 -13.47 17.42 -24.63
C GLU A 233 -12.08 17.75 -24.07
N ARG A 234 -11.79 17.19 -22.90
CA ARG A 234 -10.45 17.24 -22.30
C ARG A 234 -9.50 16.32 -23.08
N LEU A 235 -8.52 16.93 -23.75
CA LEU A 235 -7.58 16.20 -24.60
C LEU A 235 -6.47 15.55 -23.78
N VAL A 236 -6.10 14.32 -24.13
CA VAL A 236 -4.97 13.60 -23.51
C VAL A 236 -3.61 14.10 -23.97
N SER A 237 -3.58 14.89 -25.04
CA SER A 237 -2.41 15.61 -25.55
C SER A 237 -2.20 16.97 -24.88
N ASP A 238 -3.21 17.52 -24.18
CA ASP A 238 -3.12 18.82 -23.51
C ASP A 238 -2.48 18.69 -22.13
N THR A 239 -1.43 19.50 -21.89
CA THR A 239 -0.67 19.58 -20.62
C THR A 239 -1.14 20.74 -19.74
N GLY A 240 -2.14 21.50 -20.17
CA GLY A 240 -2.73 22.59 -19.42
C GLY A 240 -3.58 22.12 -18.24
N ARG A 241 -4.10 23.08 -17.48
CA ARG A 241 -4.92 22.81 -16.28
C ARG A 241 -6.17 21.96 -16.54
N GLU A 242 -6.73 22.06 -17.74
CA GLU A 242 -7.93 21.31 -18.15
C GLU A 242 -7.61 20.00 -18.88
N GLY A 243 -6.34 19.77 -19.21
CA GLY A 243 -5.86 18.68 -20.04
C GLY A 243 -5.61 17.38 -19.27
N PHE A 244 -5.55 16.27 -20.01
CA PHE A 244 -5.50 14.90 -19.49
C PHE A 244 -4.13 14.22 -19.74
N SER A 245 -3.05 14.98 -19.95
CA SER A 245 -1.69 14.42 -20.17
C SER A 245 -1.20 13.50 -19.03
N ASP A 246 -1.54 13.82 -17.78
CA ASP A 246 -1.15 12.99 -16.63
C ASP A 246 -1.93 11.68 -16.59
N ILE A 247 -3.22 11.72 -16.96
CA ILE A 247 -4.06 10.53 -17.13
C ILE A 247 -3.50 9.66 -18.25
N LYS A 248 -3.11 10.27 -19.39
CA LYS A 248 -2.45 9.57 -20.50
C LYS A 248 -1.21 8.84 -20.01
N THR A 249 -0.32 9.53 -19.30
CA THR A 249 0.92 8.95 -18.77
C THR A 249 0.63 7.78 -17.81
N ALA A 250 -0.34 7.93 -16.91
CA ALA A 250 -0.73 6.86 -16.00
C ALA A 250 -1.31 5.64 -16.73
N LEU A 251 -2.13 5.85 -17.76
CA LEU A 251 -2.69 4.79 -18.59
C LEU A 251 -1.60 4.09 -19.43
N GLU A 252 -0.67 4.84 -20.01
CA GLU A 252 0.44 4.27 -20.79
C GLU A 252 1.38 3.45 -19.91
N ASN A 253 1.64 3.87 -18.67
CA ASN A 253 2.31 3.06 -17.65
C ASN A 253 1.52 1.78 -17.33
N GLY A 254 0.19 1.87 -17.34
CA GLY A 254 -0.76 0.77 -17.20
C GLY A 254 -0.91 -0.14 -18.44
N ARG A 255 -0.06 0.03 -19.46
CA ARG A 255 -0.05 -0.73 -20.73
C ARG A 255 -1.23 -0.44 -21.67
N TYR A 256 -1.78 0.76 -21.60
CA TYR A 256 -2.64 1.27 -22.67
C TYR A 256 -1.79 1.98 -23.74
N GLU A 257 -2.27 1.93 -24.97
CA GLU A 257 -1.86 2.88 -26.00
C GLU A 257 -3.00 3.88 -26.14
N VAL A 258 -2.71 5.15 -25.82
CA VAL A 258 -3.74 6.18 -25.70
C VAL A 258 -3.62 7.15 -26.88
N GLN A 259 -4.67 7.25 -27.68
CA GLN A 259 -4.70 8.08 -28.88
C GLN A 259 -5.94 8.98 -28.89
N ASP A 260 -5.83 10.18 -29.45
CA ASP A 260 -6.99 11.01 -29.75
C ASP A 260 -7.75 10.43 -30.95
N LEU A 261 -9.08 10.57 -30.97
CA LEU A 261 -9.97 10.12 -32.03
C LEU A 261 -11.01 11.20 -32.36
N SER A 262 -10.99 11.68 -33.59
CA SER A 262 -12.10 12.44 -34.17
C SER A 262 -12.93 11.51 -35.06
N ILE A 263 -14.16 11.19 -34.64
CA ILE A 263 -15.09 10.38 -35.45
C ILE A 263 -15.50 11.16 -36.70
N LEU A 264 -15.58 12.50 -36.63
CA LEU A 264 -15.86 13.35 -37.79
C LEU A 264 -14.79 13.20 -38.88
N GLU A 265 -13.51 13.10 -38.51
CA GLU A 265 -12.42 12.94 -39.48
C GLU A 265 -12.26 11.49 -39.96
N LYS A 266 -12.42 10.52 -39.06
CA LYS A 266 -12.22 9.09 -39.38
C LYS A 266 -13.46 8.41 -39.96
N GLY A 267 -14.64 8.97 -39.74
CA GLY A 267 -15.95 8.41 -40.12
C GLY A 267 -16.42 7.25 -39.23
N GLU A 268 -15.54 6.63 -38.46
CA GLU A 268 -15.84 5.49 -37.58
C GLU A 268 -14.87 5.39 -36.40
N ILE A 269 -15.24 4.55 -35.43
CA ILE A 269 -14.34 4.15 -34.35
C ILE A 269 -13.46 2.99 -34.87
N PRO A 270 -12.11 3.08 -34.76
CA PRO A 270 -11.21 2.04 -35.25
C PRO A 270 -11.55 0.65 -34.71
N ALA A 271 -11.41 -0.37 -35.55
CA ALA A 271 -11.74 -1.76 -35.19
C ALA A 271 -10.84 -2.36 -34.10
N ASP A 272 -9.67 -1.78 -33.86
CA ASP A 272 -8.73 -2.14 -32.81
C ASP A 272 -8.95 -1.37 -31.50
N ALA A 273 -9.95 -0.48 -31.43
CA ALA A 273 -10.33 0.19 -30.20
C ALA A 273 -10.92 -0.81 -29.20
N GLU A 274 -10.34 -0.90 -28.00
CA GLU A 274 -10.91 -1.68 -26.89
C GLU A 274 -11.73 -0.79 -25.93
N ILE A 275 -11.29 0.46 -25.77
CA ILE A 275 -11.90 1.44 -24.88
C ILE A 275 -12.04 2.76 -25.62
N VAL A 276 -13.20 3.42 -25.47
CA VAL A 276 -13.41 4.81 -25.87
C VAL A 276 -13.65 5.67 -24.63
N MET A 277 -12.95 6.78 -24.51
CA MET A 277 -13.15 7.78 -23.45
C MET A 277 -13.77 9.04 -24.05
N VAL A 278 -14.91 9.47 -23.51
CA VAL A 278 -15.57 10.72 -23.87
C VAL A 278 -15.49 11.65 -22.66
N ALA A 279 -14.69 12.70 -22.77
CA ALA A 279 -14.24 13.49 -21.62
C ALA A 279 -14.88 14.88 -21.57
N GLY A 280 -16.16 14.97 -21.17
CA GLY A 280 -16.85 16.23 -20.96
C GLY A 280 -17.07 17.02 -22.26
N PRO A 281 -17.87 16.51 -23.22
CA PRO A 281 -18.13 17.22 -24.46
C PRO A 281 -18.85 18.54 -24.17
N LYS A 282 -18.44 19.61 -24.86
CA LYS A 282 -18.98 20.97 -24.74
C LYS A 282 -19.93 21.34 -25.87
N THR A 283 -19.93 20.58 -26.96
CA THR A 283 -20.78 20.79 -28.15
C THR A 283 -21.46 19.50 -28.60
N GLU A 284 -22.54 19.65 -29.37
CA GLU A 284 -23.42 18.57 -29.83
C GLU A 284 -22.69 17.59 -30.77
N PHE A 285 -22.83 16.28 -30.54
CA PHE A 285 -22.38 15.28 -31.52
C PHE A 285 -23.37 15.16 -32.68
N MET A 286 -22.87 14.78 -33.85
CA MET A 286 -23.71 14.46 -35.00
C MET A 286 -24.40 13.09 -34.83
N ALA A 287 -25.51 12.89 -35.53
CA ALA A 287 -26.26 11.63 -35.46
C ALA A 287 -25.41 10.40 -35.82
N GLN A 288 -24.47 10.54 -36.78
CA GLN A 288 -23.57 9.44 -37.18
C GLN A 288 -22.58 9.08 -36.07
N GLU A 289 -22.13 10.05 -35.27
CA GLU A 289 -21.19 9.81 -34.17
C GLU A 289 -21.87 9.04 -33.04
N TYR A 290 -23.11 9.41 -32.69
CA TYR A 290 -23.91 8.63 -31.75
C TYR A 290 -24.15 7.19 -32.23
N GLN A 291 -24.40 7.01 -33.54
CA GLN A 291 -24.53 5.67 -34.12
C GLN A 291 -23.23 4.87 -34.03
N ALA A 292 -22.08 5.50 -34.26
CA ALA A 292 -20.78 4.85 -34.12
C ALA A 292 -20.51 4.42 -32.67
N LEU A 293 -20.76 5.30 -31.69
CA LEU A 293 -20.64 5.01 -30.25
C LEU A 293 -21.58 3.88 -29.82
N GLU A 294 -22.84 3.90 -30.29
CA GLU A 294 -23.82 2.84 -30.01
C GLU A 294 -23.40 1.50 -30.61
N LYS A 295 -22.92 1.50 -31.87
CA LYS A 295 -22.39 0.30 -32.54
C LYS A 295 -21.19 -0.27 -31.80
N PHE A 296 -20.28 0.58 -31.33
CA PHE A 296 -19.09 0.17 -30.58
C PHE A 296 -19.45 -0.53 -29.26
N LEU A 297 -20.37 0.05 -28.48
CA LEU A 297 -20.85 -0.59 -27.24
C LEU A 297 -21.55 -1.93 -27.50
N LYS A 298 -22.42 -1.99 -28.52
CA LYS A 298 -23.10 -3.24 -28.91
C LYS A 298 -22.13 -4.33 -29.40
N ALA A 299 -20.97 -3.96 -29.90
CA ALA A 299 -19.91 -4.89 -30.29
C ALA A 299 -19.04 -5.38 -29.11
N GLY A 300 -19.37 -5.00 -27.86
CA GLY A 300 -18.61 -5.36 -26.66
C GLY A 300 -17.48 -4.38 -26.31
N GLY A 301 -17.43 -3.23 -26.98
CA GLY A 301 -16.51 -2.15 -26.64
C GLY A 301 -16.81 -1.57 -25.26
N LYS A 302 -15.79 -1.01 -24.61
CA LYS A 302 -15.90 -0.42 -23.26
C LYS A 302 -15.85 1.10 -23.36
N MET A 303 -16.66 1.80 -22.57
CA MET A 303 -16.69 3.25 -22.60
C MET A 303 -16.57 3.88 -21.22
N LEU A 304 -15.75 4.91 -21.12
CA LEU A 304 -15.79 5.87 -20.01
C LEU A 304 -16.40 7.16 -20.52
N PHE A 305 -17.60 7.49 -20.06
CA PHE A 305 -18.30 8.71 -20.45
C PHE A 305 -18.37 9.67 -19.26
N MET A 306 -17.76 10.84 -19.39
CA MET A 306 -17.77 11.90 -18.38
C MET A 306 -18.65 13.04 -18.88
N VAL A 307 -19.59 13.45 -18.05
CA VAL A 307 -20.50 14.58 -18.31
C VAL A 307 -20.17 15.74 -17.39
N GLU A 308 -20.26 16.95 -17.93
CA GLU A 308 -20.16 18.19 -17.18
C GLU A 308 -21.54 18.88 -17.11
N PRO A 309 -21.78 19.78 -16.13
CA PRO A 309 -23.03 20.54 -16.06
C PRO A 309 -23.38 21.31 -17.36
N THR A 310 -22.36 21.64 -18.14
CA THR A 310 -22.43 22.35 -19.43
C THR A 310 -22.52 21.43 -20.64
N SER A 311 -22.45 20.10 -20.46
CA SER A 311 -22.53 19.16 -21.56
C SER A 311 -23.88 19.26 -22.30
N PRO A 312 -23.90 18.97 -23.62
CA PRO A 312 -25.10 19.10 -24.44
C PRO A 312 -26.24 18.20 -23.96
N LYS A 313 -27.49 18.64 -24.15
CA LYS A 313 -28.66 17.90 -23.67
C LYS A 313 -28.83 16.56 -24.39
N SER A 314 -28.48 16.47 -25.67
CA SER A 314 -28.52 15.23 -26.47
C SER A 314 -27.67 14.09 -25.90
N VAL A 315 -26.60 14.40 -25.15
CA VAL A 315 -25.80 13.40 -24.43
C VAL A 315 -26.66 12.66 -23.41
N ARG A 316 -27.60 13.35 -22.76
CA ARG A 316 -28.57 12.70 -21.86
C ARG A 316 -29.42 11.69 -22.60
N ASP A 317 -29.94 12.05 -23.78
CA ASP A 317 -30.79 11.17 -24.59
C ASP A 317 -30.02 9.92 -25.04
N PHE A 318 -28.73 10.04 -25.31
CA PHE A 318 -27.84 8.90 -25.59
C PHE A 318 -27.66 8.00 -24.35
N LEU A 319 -27.32 8.57 -23.19
CA LEU A 319 -27.06 7.80 -21.95
C LEU A 319 -28.32 7.10 -21.41
N LEU A 320 -29.50 7.69 -21.61
CA LEU A 320 -30.79 7.09 -21.22
C LEU A 320 -31.02 5.73 -21.89
N LYS A 321 -30.50 5.53 -23.11
CA LYS A 321 -30.58 4.23 -23.82
C LYS A 321 -29.83 3.10 -23.11
N PHE A 322 -28.91 3.42 -22.21
CA PHE A 322 -28.10 2.47 -21.44
C PHE A 322 -28.48 2.44 -19.96
N GLY A 323 -29.57 3.11 -19.57
CA GLY A 323 -30.04 3.12 -18.19
C GLY A 323 -29.35 4.14 -17.27
N ALA A 324 -28.56 5.06 -17.81
CA ALA A 324 -28.02 6.20 -17.05
C ALA A 324 -28.76 7.50 -17.38
N ASP A 325 -28.98 8.32 -16.36
CA ASP A 325 -29.57 9.65 -16.47
C ASP A 325 -28.69 10.67 -15.75
N TRP A 326 -28.80 11.92 -16.18
CA TRP A 326 -28.19 13.09 -15.55
C TRP A 326 -28.95 14.35 -15.99
N LYS A 327 -28.84 15.44 -15.23
CA LYS A 327 -29.58 16.68 -15.53
C LYS A 327 -28.64 17.80 -15.96
N PRO A 328 -28.79 18.34 -17.19
CA PRO A 328 -28.04 19.51 -17.63
C PRO A 328 -28.21 20.70 -16.69
N LYS A 329 -27.15 21.49 -16.54
CA LYS A 329 -27.10 22.68 -15.69
C LYS A 329 -27.37 22.44 -14.20
N LYS A 330 -27.21 21.20 -13.72
CA LYS A 330 -27.20 20.88 -12.30
C LYS A 330 -25.78 20.67 -11.80
N VAL A 331 -25.49 21.20 -10.61
CA VAL A 331 -24.21 21.01 -9.91
C VAL A 331 -24.43 20.50 -8.49
N VAL A 332 -23.42 19.82 -7.97
CA VAL A 332 -23.36 19.44 -6.56
C VAL A 332 -22.77 20.59 -5.74
N LEU A 333 -23.53 21.04 -4.75
CA LEU A 333 -23.09 22.01 -3.76
C LEU A 333 -22.96 21.33 -2.39
N GLU A 334 -21.76 21.36 -1.83
CA GLU A 334 -21.49 20.86 -0.49
C GLU A 334 -21.88 21.89 0.57
N THR A 335 -22.79 21.53 1.49
CA THR A 335 -23.22 22.42 2.59
C THR A 335 -22.65 22.01 3.95
N ASN A 336 -21.85 20.94 4.01
CA ASN A 336 -21.16 20.53 5.22
C ASN A 336 -20.10 21.55 5.64
N SER A 337 -20.40 22.31 6.69
CA SER A 337 -19.52 23.34 7.24
C SER A 337 -18.12 22.81 7.60
N LEU A 338 -17.98 21.55 8.03
CA LEU A 338 -16.66 20.97 8.34
C LEU A 338 -15.79 20.78 7.09
N GLN A 339 -16.39 20.43 5.95
CA GLN A 339 -15.66 20.32 4.68
C GLN A 339 -15.32 21.70 4.10
N GLN A 340 -16.19 22.69 4.31
CA GLN A 340 -15.94 24.08 3.93
C GLN A 340 -14.84 24.73 4.78
N LEU A 341 -14.78 24.42 6.09
CA LEU A 341 -13.74 24.91 7.01
C LEU A 341 -12.33 24.40 6.68
N ALA A 342 -12.20 23.28 5.97
CA ALA A 342 -10.92 22.78 5.46
C ALA A 342 -10.40 23.56 4.22
N GLY A 343 -10.93 24.76 3.95
CA GLY A 343 -10.62 25.55 2.76
C GLY A 343 -11.32 25.03 1.49
N GLY A 344 -12.30 24.14 1.65
CA GLY A 344 -13.03 23.53 0.53
C GLY A 344 -13.97 24.51 -0.16
N ASN A 345 -13.82 24.65 -1.48
CA ASN A 345 -14.83 25.31 -2.30
C ASN A 345 -16.15 24.50 -2.23
N PRO A 346 -17.31 25.10 -1.92
CA PRO A 346 -18.59 24.39 -1.89
C PRO A 346 -18.95 23.67 -3.20
N LEU A 347 -18.38 24.06 -4.33
CA LEU A 347 -18.53 23.40 -5.63
C LEU A 347 -17.53 22.25 -5.86
N THR A 348 -16.74 21.90 -4.85
CA THR A 348 -15.80 20.78 -4.88
C THR A 348 -16.20 19.78 -3.81
N PRO A 349 -17.27 18.98 -4.03
CA PRO A 349 -17.63 17.90 -3.13
C PRO A 349 -16.45 16.96 -2.88
N ILE A 350 -16.34 16.54 -1.63
CA ILE A 350 -15.32 15.61 -1.15
C ILE A 350 -15.97 14.24 -1.01
N VAL A 351 -15.50 13.28 -1.81
CA VAL A 351 -15.96 11.90 -1.79
C VAL A 351 -15.07 11.07 -0.88
N THR A 352 -15.70 10.46 0.11
CA THR A 352 -15.08 9.48 1.02
C THR A 352 -15.89 8.19 1.11
N SER A 353 -17.07 8.14 0.50
CA SER A 353 -17.96 6.99 0.48
C SER A 353 -17.97 6.34 -0.91
N TYR A 354 -17.44 5.12 -0.95
CA TYR A 354 -17.32 4.29 -2.14
C TYR A 354 -18.08 2.99 -1.92
N ASP A 355 -18.76 2.49 -2.95
CA ASP A 355 -19.40 1.18 -2.88
C ASP A 355 -18.34 0.09 -2.69
N ARG A 356 -18.46 -0.64 -1.58
CA ARG A 356 -17.51 -1.69 -1.18
C ARG A 356 -17.82 -3.03 -1.85
N ASN A 357 -19.00 -3.17 -2.45
CA ASN A 357 -19.43 -4.40 -3.12
C ASN A 357 -19.01 -4.42 -4.60
N HIS A 358 -18.77 -3.27 -5.21
CA HIS A 358 -18.38 -3.17 -6.61
C HIS A 358 -16.86 -3.30 -6.81
N GLU A 359 -16.42 -4.09 -7.80
CA GLU A 359 -15.01 -4.39 -8.03
C GLU A 359 -14.13 -3.16 -8.35
N ILE A 360 -14.71 -2.15 -9.02
CA ILE A 360 -14.05 -0.87 -9.33
C ILE A 360 -13.68 -0.09 -8.06
N THR A 361 -14.52 -0.11 -7.04
CA THR A 361 -14.42 0.81 -5.89
C THR A 361 -14.16 0.14 -4.54
N ARG A 362 -14.20 -1.19 -4.45
CA ARG A 362 -14.05 -1.93 -3.18
C ARG A 362 -12.80 -1.61 -2.38
N ASP A 363 -11.70 -1.33 -3.09
CA ASP A 363 -10.39 -1.06 -2.48
C ASP A 363 -10.12 0.45 -2.32
N SER A 364 -11.02 1.31 -2.79
CA SER A 364 -10.90 2.77 -2.68
C SER A 364 -11.04 3.22 -1.23
N LYS A 365 -9.99 3.87 -0.73
CA LYS A 365 -9.91 4.44 0.63
C LYS A 365 -9.49 5.90 0.64
N GLN A 366 -9.22 6.46 -0.55
CA GLN A 366 -8.68 7.81 -0.70
C GLN A 366 -9.80 8.85 -0.66
N LEU A 367 -9.47 10.03 -0.15
CA LEU A 367 -10.30 11.21 -0.27
C LEU A 367 -10.13 11.75 -1.69
N THR A 368 -11.23 11.91 -2.42
CA THR A 368 -11.21 12.42 -3.80
C THR A 368 -12.08 13.66 -3.93
N LEU A 369 -11.56 14.66 -4.65
CA LEU A 369 -12.19 15.95 -4.88
C LEU A 369 -12.81 15.97 -6.27
N PHE A 370 -14.05 16.42 -6.40
CA PHE A 370 -14.76 16.52 -7.68
C PHE A 370 -15.24 17.95 -7.98
N PRO A 371 -14.35 18.85 -8.44
CA PRO A 371 -14.70 20.23 -8.74
C PRO A 371 -15.78 20.32 -9.83
N ILE A 372 -16.81 21.14 -9.60
CA ILE A 372 -17.88 21.47 -10.55
C ILE A 372 -18.50 20.19 -11.15
N SER A 373 -18.92 19.27 -10.28
CA SER A 373 -19.51 18.00 -10.69
C SER A 373 -21.03 18.07 -10.80
N THR A 374 -21.60 17.25 -11.70
CA THR A 374 -23.04 17.07 -11.85
C THR A 374 -23.45 15.68 -11.35
N PRO A 375 -24.62 15.53 -10.69
CA PRO A 375 -25.14 14.21 -10.34
C PRO A 375 -25.46 13.36 -11.56
N VAL A 376 -25.17 12.07 -11.43
CA VAL A 376 -25.66 11.01 -12.32
C VAL A 376 -26.61 10.11 -11.53
N GLU A 377 -27.58 9.50 -12.20
CA GLU A 377 -28.53 8.61 -11.55
C GLU A 377 -28.99 7.48 -12.47
N LYS A 378 -29.55 6.43 -11.89
CA LYS A 378 -30.17 5.37 -12.69
C LYS A 378 -31.38 5.95 -13.40
N ALA A 379 -31.53 5.66 -14.69
CA ALA A 379 -32.71 6.05 -15.44
C ALA A 379 -33.96 5.35 -14.87
N ALA A 380 -35.12 5.97 -15.05
CA ALA A 380 -36.40 5.40 -14.63
C ALA A 380 -36.69 4.04 -15.31
N ASN A 381 -36.24 3.90 -16.56
CA ASN A 381 -36.34 2.67 -17.33
C ASN A 381 -34.91 2.17 -17.60
N ILE A 382 -34.54 1.06 -16.98
CA ILE A 382 -33.28 0.38 -17.27
C ILE A 382 -33.57 -0.64 -18.38
N PRO A 383 -32.79 -0.65 -19.48
CA PRO A 383 -32.96 -1.63 -20.55
C PRO A 383 -32.84 -3.07 -20.04
N GLU A 384 -33.52 -4.00 -20.70
CA GLU A 384 -33.48 -5.41 -20.31
C GLU A 384 -32.06 -5.98 -20.40
N GLY A 385 -31.64 -6.70 -19.35
CA GLY A 385 -30.29 -7.26 -19.22
C GLY A 385 -29.25 -6.30 -18.63
N GLU A 386 -29.47 -4.98 -18.68
CA GLU A 386 -28.53 -4.01 -18.15
C GLU A 386 -28.57 -3.95 -16.62
N THR A 387 -27.38 -3.93 -16.00
CA THR A 387 -27.23 -3.67 -14.57
C THR A 387 -26.56 -2.32 -14.37
N VAL A 388 -27.24 -1.41 -13.67
CA VAL A 388 -26.71 -0.08 -13.35
C VAL A 388 -26.45 0.01 -11.86
N THR A 389 -25.21 0.32 -11.46
CA THR A 389 -24.76 0.40 -10.05
C THR A 389 -24.11 1.75 -9.78
N SER A 390 -24.46 2.39 -8.66
CA SER A 390 -23.78 3.61 -8.22
C SER A 390 -22.46 3.27 -7.54
N LEU A 391 -21.37 3.88 -7.99
CA LEU A 391 -20.00 3.58 -7.53
C LEU A 391 -19.60 4.41 -6.32
N PHE A 392 -19.93 5.70 -6.31
CA PHE A 392 -19.66 6.61 -5.21
C PHE A 392 -20.61 7.81 -5.26
N SER A 393 -20.71 8.51 -4.14
CA SER A 393 -21.66 9.61 -3.99
C SER A 393 -21.07 10.76 -3.18
N SER A 394 -21.64 11.94 -3.37
CA SER A 394 -21.41 13.11 -2.53
C SER A 394 -21.89 12.88 -1.08
N SER A 395 -21.62 13.83 -0.19
CA SER A 395 -22.08 13.74 1.19
C SER A 395 -23.60 13.82 1.30
N ALA A 396 -24.16 13.30 2.39
CA ALA A 396 -25.58 13.46 2.73
C ALA A 396 -26.02 14.91 2.96
N LYS A 397 -25.07 15.85 3.13
CA LYS A 397 -25.33 17.28 3.28
C LYS A 397 -25.14 18.06 1.98
N SER A 398 -24.97 17.40 0.86
CA SER A 398 -24.91 18.07 -0.45
C SER A 398 -26.31 18.42 -0.98
N LEU A 399 -26.36 19.36 -1.92
CA LEU A 399 -27.55 19.77 -2.66
C LEU A 399 -27.29 19.71 -4.17
N GLU A 400 -28.26 19.22 -4.93
CA GLU A 400 -28.34 19.35 -6.40
C GLU A 400 -29.00 20.69 -6.70
N THR A 401 -28.26 21.61 -7.31
CA THR A 401 -28.69 23.00 -7.47
C THR A 401 -28.41 23.52 -8.89
N ASP A 402 -29.09 24.58 -9.29
CA ASP A 402 -29.03 25.12 -10.65
C ASP A 402 -27.76 25.94 -10.89
N LEU A 403 -27.09 25.67 -12.00
CA LEU A 403 -25.99 26.47 -12.55
C LEU A 403 -26.54 27.43 -13.60
N GLN A 404 -26.39 28.74 -13.36
CA GLN A 404 -26.79 29.81 -14.27
C GLN A 404 -25.58 30.68 -14.61
N GLY A 405 -24.97 30.41 -15.76
CA GLY A 405 -23.69 31.02 -16.13
C GLY A 405 -22.59 30.57 -15.17
N ASP A 406 -22.00 31.52 -14.46
CA ASP A 406 -20.94 31.32 -13.47
C ASP A 406 -21.45 31.26 -12.02
N LYS A 407 -22.77 31.30 -11.81
CA LYS A 407 -23.39 31.35 -10.48
C LYS A 407 -24.30 30.16 -10.20
N VAL A 408 -24.40 29.84 -8.91
CA VAL A 408 -25.27 28.79 -8.39
C VAL A 408 -26.51 29.44 -7.78
N LYS A 409 -27.70 28.91 -8.10
CA LYS A 409 -28.97 29.36 -7.53
C LYS A 409 -29.53 28.32 -6.57
N VAL A 410 -29.20 28.49 -5.30
CA VAL A 410 -29.64 27.58 -4.23
C VAL A 410 -31.09 27.83 -3.85
N ASN A 411 -31.89 26.77 -3.84
CA ASN A 411 -33.22 26.76 -3.25
C ASN A 411 -33.35 25.58 -2.28
N GLN A 412 -32.95 25.79 -1.02
CA GLN A 412 -32.91 24.71 -0.01
C GLN A 412 -34.26 23.99 0.24
N ALA A 413 -35.38 24.61 -0.14
CA ALA A 413 -36.70 24.01 0.02
C ALA A 413 -37.02 22.98 -1.07
N THR A 414 -36.47 23.16 -2.29
CA THR A 414 -36.80 22.33 -3.47
C THR A 414 -35.60 21.56 -4.02
N ASP A 415 -34.38 22.00 -3.72
CA ASP A 415 -33.16 21.36 -4.17
C ASP A 415 -33.07 19.95 -3.58
N ARG A 416 -32.77 18.99 -4.45
CA ARG A 416 -32.64 17.59 -4.05
C ARG A 416 -31.43 17.46 -3.13
N LYS A 417 -31.65 16.86 -1.96
CA LYS A 417 -30.62 16.60 -0.97
C LYS A 417 -29.85 15.34 -1.30
N GLY A 418 -28.57 15.33 -0.94
CA GLY A 418 -27.71 14.16 -1.09
C GLY A 418 -28.04 13.02 -0.11
N PRO A 419 -27.32 11.90 -0.21
CA PRO A 419 -26.18 11.67 -1.12
C PRO A 419 -26.60 11.64 -2.60
N LEU A 420 -25.80 12.28 -3.45
CA LEU A 420 -26.01 12.32 -4.90
C LEU A 420 -24.95 11.45 -5.56
N SER A 421 -25.35 10.54 -6.45
CA SER A 421 -24.39 9.69 -7.14
C SER A 421 -23.57 10.52 -8.13
N LEU A 422 -22.26 10.25 -8.18
CA LEU A 422 -21.29 10.95 -9.03
C LEU A 422 -20.66 10.04 -10.08
N ALA A 423 -20.88 8.73 -9.98
CA ALA A 423 -20.45 7.77 -10.98
C ALA A 423 -21.34 6.53 -10.96
N LEU A 424 -21.61 6.00 -12.15
CA LEU A 424 -22.33 4.77 -12.38
C LEU A 424 -21.42 3.77 -13.10
N ALA A 425 -21.56 2.49 -12.77
CA ALA A 425 -21.13 1.39 -13.61
C ALA A 425 -22.36 0.77 -14.28
N ILE A 426 -22.25 0.52 -15.58
CA ILE A 426 -23.26 -0.13 -16.39
C ILE A 426 -22.62 -1.39 -16.96
N SER A 427 -23.28 -2.53 -16.77
CA SER A 427 -22.85 -3.80 -17.34
C SER A 427 -24.00 -4.47 -18.06
N SER A 428 -23.79 -4.75 -19.34
CA SER A 428 -24.61 -5.64 -20.16
C SER A 428 -24.29 -7.11 -19.81
N PRO A 429 -25.23 -8.04 -20.05
CA PRO A 429 -25.12 -9.45 -19.66
C PRO A 429 -24.08 -10.24 -20.46
#